data_AF-A0A6B0UMB9-F1
#
_entry.id   AF-A0A6B0UMB9-F1
#
_cell.length_a   1.000
_cell.length_b   1.000
_cell.length_c   1.000
_cell.angle_alpha   90.00
_cell.angle_beta   90.00
_cell.angle_gamma   90.00
#
_symmetry.space_group_name_H-M   'P 1'
#
loop_
_entity.id
_entity.type
_entity.pdbx_description
1 polymer ?
#
loop_
_entity_poly.entity_id
_entity_poly.type
_entity_poly.pdbx_seq_one_letter_code
_entity_poly.pdbx_strand_id
1 'polypeptide(L)'
;MYRNISNMLVLFAVVLILPAFPSEGSTINVWDCIHAIRSGANIYCRLSGYDSLHTFYSSTGELQCRGGANRVKLPESVWPSGSSEHYCNEEIKTRLQGFTDEMEKKKAKLVRLWCRAA
;
A
#
# COMPACT_ATOMS: atom_id res chain seq x y z
N MET A 1 -1.19 -11.93 -43.09
CA MET A 1 -2.12 -12.30 -42.01
C MET A 1 -1.45 -12.03 -40.68
N TYR A 2 -2.03 -11.13 -39.89
CA TYR A 2 -1.54 -10.69 -38.59
C TYR A 2 -1.84 -11.77 -37.53
N ARG A 3 -0.86 -12.16 -36.71
CA ARG A 3 -1.08 -12.94 -35.49
C ARG A 3 -0.40 -12.26 -34.31
N ASN A 4 -1.24 -11.53 -33.56
CA ASN A 4 -1.06 -11.16 -32.18
C ASN A 4 -1.30 -12.40 -31.29
N ILE A 5 -0.64 -12.47 -30.13
CA ILE A 5 -0.93 -13.21 -28.87
C ILE A 5 0.44 -13.34 -28.18
N SER A 6 0.81 -12.34 -27.37
CA SER A 6 0.52 -12.30 -25.93
C SER A 6 1.19 -13.47 -25.21
N ASN A 7 2.45 -13.29 -24.82
CA ASN A 7 3.05 -14.11 -23.78
C ASN A 7 3.34 -13.18 -22.59
N MET A 8 2.47 -13.30 -21.60
CA MET A 8 2.50 -12.57 -20.34
C MET A 8 3.87 -12.71 -19.69
N LEU A 9 4.54 -11.58 -19.51
CA LEU A 9 5.76 -11.43 -18.72
C LEU A 9 5.50 -11.89 -17.28
N VAL A 10 5.91 -13.13 -16.97
CA VAL A 10 6.04 -13.61 -15.60
C VAL A 10 7.42 -13.21 -15.11
N LEU A 11 7.51 -12.06 -14.43
CA LEU A 11 8.67 -11.70 -13.61
C LEU A 11 8.15 -11.06 -12.32
N PHE A 12 7.87 -11.88 -11.32
CA PHE A 12 7.73 -11.44 -9.93
C PHE A 12 9.00 -11.84 -9.18
N ALA A 13 10.06 -11.03 -9.33
CA ALA A 13 11.20 -11.07 -8.44
C ALA A 13 10.87 -10.14 -7.24
N VAL A 14 10.37 -10.72 -6.15
CA VAL A 14 10.16 -10.02 -4.89
C VAL A 14 11.53 -9.83 -4.25
N VAL A 15 12.08 -8.62 -4.40
CA VAL A 15 13.33 -8.21 -3.75
C VAL A 15 13.02 -7.90 -2.29
N LEU A 16 13.44 -8.79 -1.38
CA LEU A 16 13.46 -8.57 0.07
C LEU A 16 14.62 -7.62 0.42
N ILE A 17 14.42 -6.31 0.28
CA ILE A 17 15.25 -5.33 0.98
C ILE A 17 14.60 -5.10 2.34
N LEU A 18 15.10 -5.78 3.37
CA LEU A 18 14.78 -5.43 4.75
C LEU A 18 15.51 -4.12 5.06
N PRO A 19 14.81 -3.01 5.36
CA PRO A 19 15.49 -1.82 5.87
C PRO A 19 16.07 -2.17 7.24
N ALA A 20 17.36 -1.89 7.45
CA ALA A 20 17.96 -1.92 8.78
C ALA A 20 17.41 -0.73 9.58
N PHE A 21 16.64 -0.99 10.63
CA PHE A 21 15.95 0.05 11.40
C PHE A 21 16.81 0.57 12.56
N PRO A 22 17.07 1.88 12.67
CA PRO A 22 17.63 2.47 13.88
C PRO A 22 16.57 2.46 14.99
N SER A 23 16.92 1.83 16.11
CA SER A 23 16.16 1.85 17.36
C SER A 23 16.51 3.11 18.16
N GLU A 24 15.81 4.21 17.94
CA GLU A 24 15.85 5.36 18.85
C GLU A 24 14.43 5.64 19.38
N GLY A 25 14.32 5.66 20.71
CA GLY A 25 13.07 5.68 21.48
C GLY A 25 12.24 6.96 21.33
N SER A 26 11.62 7.14 20.17
CA SER A 26 10.48 8.04 19.98
C SER A 26 9.18 7.30 20.29
N THR A 27 8.32 7.90 21.13
CA THR A 27 6.97 7.37 21.36
C THR A 27 6.12 7.68 20.13
N ILE A 28 6.06 6.73 19.20
CA ILE A 28 5.27 6.90 17.99
C ILE A 28 3.78 6.90 18.34
N ASN A 29 3.08 7.89 17.80
CA ASN A 29 1.64 7.98 17.94
C ASN A 29 0.95 7.20 16.81
N VAL A 30 -0.24 6.68 17.06
CA VAL A 30 -1.10 6.05 16.05
C VAL A 30 -1.31 6.97 14.83
N TRP A 31 -1.34 8.29 15.06
CA TRP A 31 -1.42 9.29 13.99
C TRP A 31 -0.25 9.22 13.00
N ASP A 32 0.96 8.85 13.42
CA ASP A 32 2.12 8.76 12.54
C ASP A 32 1.95 7.65 11.50
N CYS A 33 1.43 6.49 11.89
CA CYS A 33 1.10 5.41 10.96
C CYS A 33 -0.05 5.79 10.02
N ILE A 34 -1.09 6.46 10.54
CA ILE A 34 -2.19 6.97 9.71
C ILE A 34 -1.65 7.93 8.65
N HIS A 35 -0.76 8.85 9.03
CA HIS A 35 -0.13 9.79 8.11
C HIS A 35 0.77 9.06 7.10
N ALA A 36 1.57 8.10 7.54
CA ALA A 36 2.47 7.32 6.70
C ALA A 36 1.75 6.58 5.56
N ILE A 37 0.57 6.01 5.83
CA ILE A 37 -0.17 5.22 4.82
C ILE A 37 -1.14 6.05 3.98
N ARG A 38 -1.51 7.27 4.41
CA ARG A 38 -2.69 7.99 3.89
C ARG A 38 -2.71 8.14 2.36
N SER A 39 -1.61 8.56 1.74
CA SER A 39 -1.57 8.71 0.28
C SER A 39 -1.61 7.36 -0.43
N GLY A 40 -0.81 6.40 0.04
CA GLY A 40 -0.76 5.05 -0.51
C GLY A 40 -2.12 4.36 -0.45
N ALA A 41 -2.80 4.42 0.69
CA ALA A 41 -4.14 3.87 0.89
C ALA A 41 -5.20 4.51 -0.02
N ASN A 42 -5.14 5.82 -0.26
CA ASN A 42 -6.01 6.49 -1.22
C ASN A 42 -5.82 5.94 -2.65
N ILE A 43 -4.56 5.80 -3.07
CA ILE A 43 -4.23 5.22 -4.39
C ILE A 43 -4.69 3.77 -4.45
N TYR A 44 -4.45 3.00 -3.39
CA TYR A 44 -4.81 1.59 -3.33
C TYR A 44 -6.32 1.38 -3.39
N CYS A 45 -7.12 2.21 -2.70
CA CYS A 45 -8.58 2.22 -2.86
C CYS A 45 -8.99 2.44 -4.32
N ARG A 46 -8.39 3.42 -5.01
CA ARG A 46 -8.66 3.69 -6.43
C ARG A 46 -8.29 2.54 -7.34
N LEU A 47 -7.12 1.95 -7.13
CA LEU A 47 -6.68 0.77 -7.88
C LEU A 47 -7.56 -0.46 -7.60
N SER A 48 -8.26 -0.49 -6.47
CA SER A 48 -9.22 -1.53 -6.10
C SER A 48 -10.64 -1.24 -6.60
N GLY A 49 -10.85 -0.15 -7.36
CA GLY A 49 -12.14 0.20 -7.95
C GLY A 49 -13.04 1.11 -7.08
N TYR A 50 -12.49 1.74 -6.04
CA TYR A 50 -13.22 2.64 -5.12
C TYR A 50 -12.74 4.10 -5.24
N ASP A 51 -13.34 5.04 -4.52
CA ASP A 51 -13.00 6.47 -4.66
C ASP A 51 -11.73 6.90 -3.92
N SER A 52 -11.74 6.73 -2.60
CA SER A 52 -10.70 7.25 -1.69
C SER A 52 -10.74 6.52 -0.35
N LEU A 53 -9.70 6.71 0.45
CA LEU A 53 -9.68 6.24 1.82
C LEU A 53 -10.74 6.97 2.65
N HIS A 54 -11.59 6.22 3.34
CA HIS A 54 -12.50 6.74 4.36
C HIS A 54 -11.95 6.49 5.77
N THR A 55 -11.49 5.27 6.06
CA THR A 55 -10.99 4.89 7.39
C THR A 55 -9.92 3.81 7.27
N PHE A 56 -8.89 3.90 8.11
CA PHE A 56 -7.91 2.83 8.30
C PHE A 56 -8.16 2.17 9.66
N TYR A 57 -8.44 0.87 9.66
CA TYR A 57 -8.60 0.06 10.86
C TYR A 57 -7.27 -0.58 11.20
N SER A 58 -6.49 0.07 12.07
CA SER A 58 -5.20 -0.45 12.52
C SER A 58 -5.33 -1.80 13.23
N SER A 59 -6.42 -2.07 13.94
CA SER A 59 -6.62 -3.37 14.59
C SER A 59 -6.64 -4.53 13.59
N THR A 60 -7.15 -4.35 12.38
CA THR A 60 -7.31 -5.43 11.39
C THR A 60 -6.42 -5.28 10.16
N GLY A 61 -5.72 -4.15 10.00
CA GLY A 61 -4.97 -3.86 8.78
C GLY A 61 -5.87 -3.63 7.56
N GLU A 62 -7.09 -3.14 7.79
CA GLU A 62 -8.11 -2.99 6.75
C GLU A 62 -8.41 -1.53 6.43
N LEU A 63 -8.75 -1.27 5.18
CA LEU A 63 -9.17 0.04 4.69
C LEU A 63 -10.66 0.03 4.40
N GLN A 64 -11.41 0.95 5.00
CA GLN A 64 -12.69 1.36 4.46
C GLN A 64 -12.43 2.34 3.32
N CYS A 65 -12.79 1.94 2.10
CA CYS A 65 -12.79 2.83 0.95
C CYS A 65 -14.19 3.44 0.76
N ARG A 66 -14.25 4.72 0.38
CA ARG A 66 -15.50 5.38 0.01
C ARG A 66 -16.06 4.75 -1.27
N GLY A 67 -17.38 4.51 -1.28
CA GLY A 67 -18.06 3.82 -2.38
C GLY A 67 -18.03 2.29 -2.29
N GLY A 68 -17.36 1.72 -1.28
CA GLY A 68 -17.34 0.28 -1.01
C GLY A 68 -18.10 -0.08 0.26
N ALA A 69 -18.91 -1.14 0.21
CA ALA A 69 -19.50 -1.73 1.42
C ALA A 69 -18.50 -2.65 2.15
N ASN A 70 -17.60 -3.29 1.39
CA ASN A 70 -16.58 -4.19 1.93
C ASN A 70 -15.28 -3.44 2.22
N ARG A 71 -14.57 -3.92 3.24
CA ARG A 71 -13.22 -3.45 3.56
C ARG A 71 -12.18 -4.08 2.65
N VAL A 72 -11.12 -3.35 2.37
CA VAL A 72 -9.97 -3.82 1.60
C VAL A 72 -8.83 -4.15 2.55
N LYS A 73 -8.41 -5.41 2.60
CA LYS A 73 -7.29 -5.84 3.45
C LYS A 73 -5.97 -5.36 2.86
N LEU A 74 -5.09 -4.81 3.70
CA LEU A 74 -3.71 -4.54 3.30
C LEU A 74 -2.95 -5.85 3.05
N PRO A 75 -1.95 -5.85 2.16
CA PRO A 75 -1.06 -7.00 2.01
C PRO A 75 -0.39 -7.36 3.34
N GLU A 76 -0.19 -8.65 3.62
CA GLU A 76 0.42 -9.11 4.88
C GLU A 76 1.86 -8.61 5.08
N SER A 77 2.58 -8.35 3.98
CA SER A 77 3.90 -7.72 4.03
C SER A 77 3.87 -6.29 4.59
N VAL A 78 2.75 -5.59 4.42
CA VAL A 78 2.51 -4.22 4.89
C VAL A 78 1.93 -4.23 6.28
N TRP A 79 0.91 -5.07 6.52
CA TRP A 79 0.26 -5.23 7.82
C TRP A 79 0.10 -6.71 8.17
N PRO A 80 0.96 -7.28 9.02
CA PRO A 80 0.89 -8.69 9.39
C PRO A 80 -0.37 -8.98 10.21
N SER A 81 -0.99 -10.15 9.97
CA SER A 81 -2.12 -10.65 10.74
C SER A 81 -1.69 -11.05 12.16
N GLY A 82 -2.45 -10.64 13.19
CA GLY A 82 -2.14 -10.92 14.61
C GLY A 82 -2.57 -9.85 15.61
N SER A 83 -2.99 -8.68 15.10
CA SER A 83 -3.91 -7.64 15.64
C SER A 83 -3.83 -7.09 17.08
N SER A 84 -3.25 -7.73 18.09
CA SER A 84 -3.21 -7.13 19.45
C SER A 84 -1.88 -6.47 19.81
N GLU A 85 -0.77 -6.85 19.16
CA GLU A 85 0.57 -6.34 19.49
C GLU A 85 1.12 -5.30 18.49
N HIS A 86 0.47 -5.11 17.33
CA HIS A 86 0.96 -4.18 16.31
C HIS A 86 0.41 -2.77 16.53
N TYR A 87 0.73 -2.20 17.69
CA TYR A 87 0.63 -0.76 17.88
C TYR A 87 1.58 -0.07 16.90
N CYS A 88 1.23 1.14 16.46
CA CYS A 88 2.10 1.91 15.57
C CYS A 88 3.50 2.05 16.19
N ASN A 89 4.50 1.48 15.52
CA ASN A 89 5.91 1.50 15.92
C ASN A 89 6.78 1.81 14.68
N GLU A 90 8.09 2.02 14.85
CA GLU A 90 8.93 2.56 13.75
C GLU A 90 9.01 1.58 12.59
N GLU A 91 9.02 0.27 12.90
CA GLU A 91 9.01 -0.78 11.89
C GLU A 91 7.74 -0.74 11.05
N ILE A 92 6.57 -0.72 11.70
CA ILE A 92 5.27 -0.64 11.04
C ILE A 92 5.16 0.66 10.24
N LYS A 93 5.51 1.80 10.82
CA LYS A 93 5.51 3.10 10.13
C LYS A 93 6.37 3.08 8.88
N THR A 94 7.56 2.49 8.95
CA THR A 94 8.46 2.40 7.78
C THR A 94 7.88 1.47 6.71
N ARG A 95 7.28 0.33 7.09
CA ARG A 95 6.57 -0.54 6.14
C ARG A 95 5.41 0.19 5.45
N LEU A 96 4.66 1.00 6.20
CA LEU A 96 3.57 1.82 5.66
C LEU A 96 4.07 2.92 4.71
N GLN A 97 5.20 3.56 5.02
CA GLN A 97 5.86 4.52 4.14
C GLN A 97 6.33 3.86 2.84
N GLY A 98 7.01 2.71 2.94
CA GLY A 98 7.44 1.93 1.79
C GLY A 98 6.28 1.52 0.88
N PHE A 99 5.16 1.10 1.48
CA PHE A 99 3.93 0.81 0.73
C PHE A 99 3.38 2.05 0.02
N THR A 100 3.36 3.21 0.68
CA THR A 100 2.95 4.47 0.04
C THR A 100 3.82 4.81 -1.17
N ASP A 101 5.14 4.67 -1.05
CA ASP A 101 6.07 4.90 -2.15
C ASP A 101 5.84 3.94 -3.33
N GLU A 102 5.59 2.66 -3.04
CA GLU A 102 5.24 1.67 -4.06
C GLU A 102 3.94 2.02 -4.79
N MET A 103 2.92 2.50 -4.07
CA MET A 103 1.66 2.91 -4.67
C MET A 103 1.81 4.15 -5.56
N GLU A 104 2.58 5.16 -5.15
CA GLU A 104 2.88 6.32 -5.99
C GLU A 104 3.67 5.92 -7.24
N LYS A 105 4.68 5.05 -7.12
CA LYS A 105 5.42 4.49 -8.27
C LYS A 105 4.48 3.73 -9.22
N LYS A 106 3.60 2.89 -8.68
CA LYS A 106 2.60 2.14 -9.46
C LYS A 106 1.65 3.07 -10.20
N LYS A 107 1.12 4.09 -9.51
CA LYS A 107 0.28 5.13 -10.12
C LYS A 107 1.02 5.86 -11.24
N ALA A 108 2.25 6.33 -11.02
CA ALA A 108 3.04 7.02 -12.04
C ALA A 108 3.29 6.14 -13.28
N LYS A 109 3.60 4.85 -13.07
CA LYS A 109 3.76 3.87 -14.15
C LYS A 109 2.46 3.70 -14.94
N LEU A 110 1.32 3.56 -14.27
CA LEU A 110 0.02 3.40 -14.92
C LEU A 110 -0.37 4.66 -15.71
N VAL A 111 -0.18 5.84 -15.14
CA VAL A 111 -0.40 7.12 -15.86
C VAL A 111 0.45 7.18 -17.12
N ARG A 112 1.75 6.83 -17.05
CA ARG A 112 2.62 6.81 -18.24
C ARG A 112 2.16 5.81 -19.31
N LEU A 113 1.62 4.66 -18.91
CA LEU A 113 1.18 3.61 -19.83
C LEU A 113 -0.17 3.93 -20.49
N TRP A 114 -1.11 4.46 -19.70
CA TRP A 114 -2.50 4.64 -20.12
C TRP A 114 -2.80 6.05 -20.62
N CYS A 115 -2.17 7.06 -20.02
CA CYS A 115 -2.27 8.45 -20.46
C CYS A 115 -1.07 8.80 -21.34
N ARG A 116 -0.87 8.06 -22.45
CA ARG A 116 0.09 8.51 -23.47
C ARG A 116 -0.30 9.94 -23.85
N ALA A 117 0.63 10.88 -23.71
CA ALA A 117 0.42 12.26 -24.10
C ALA A 117 -0.18 12.27 -25.50
N ALA A 118 -1.38 12.82 -25.62
CA ALA A 118 -2.00 13.13 -26.91
C ALA A 118 -1.17 14.20 -27.62
#